data_AF-A0A1E5LJH8-F1
#
_entry.id   AF-A0A1E5LJH8-F1
#
_cell.length_a   1.000
_cell.length_b   1.000
_cell.length_c   1.000
_cell.angle_alpha   90.00
_cell.angle_beta   90.00
_cell.angle_gamma   90.00
#
_symmetry.space_group_name_H-M   'P 1'
#
loop_
_entity.id
_entity.type
_entity.pdbx_description
1 polymer ?
#
loop_
_entity_poly.entity_id
_entity_poly.type
_entity_poly.pdbx_seq_one_letter_code
_entity_poly.pdbx_strand_id
1 'polypeptide(L)' 'MNKVEALSLSKEEESLLVEVLLEQSYAIEVVCSQISDVEKGNKSVDEAKIKKLNALYDRLVKAGV' A
#
# COMPACT_ATOMS: atom_id res chain seq x y z
N MET A 1 -7.99 4.40 19.02
CA MET A 1 -7.07 4.09 17.90
C MET A 1 -5.70 3.80 18.51
N ASN A 2 -5.24 2.54 18.49
CA ASN A 2 -3.86 2.24 18.82
C ASN A 2 -2.99 3.02 17.83
N LYS A 3 -2.21 3.96 18.36
CA LYS A 3 -1.16 4.63 17.60
C LYS A 3 -0.20 3.49 17.23
N VAL A 4 -0.24 3.03 15.99
CA VAL A 4 0.85 2.20 15.46
C VAL A 4 2.07 3.08 15.65
N GLU A 5 2.89 2.78 16.65
CA GLU A 5 4.19 3.41 16.77
C GLU A 5 4.84 3.25 15.40
N ALA A 6 5.27 4.36 14.81
CA ALA A 6 5.87 4.33 13.49
C ALA A 6 7.08 3.39 13.58
N LEU A 7 6.89 2.16 13.08
CA LEU A 7 7.94 1.16 13.04
C LEU A 7 9.01 1.73 12.12
N SER A 8 10.12 2.18 12.71
CA SER A 8 11.24 2.72 11.97
C SER A 8 12.00 1.57 11.35
N LEU A 9 11.60 1.20 10.13
CA LEU A 9 12.30 0.21 9.33
C LEU A 9 13.55 0.85 8.72
N SER A 10 14.65 0.11 8.73
CA SER A 10 15.78 0.37 7.85
C SER A 10 15.38 0.19 6.38
N LYS A 11 16.19 0.71 5.46
CA LYS A 11 15.95 0.53 4.01
C LYS A 11 15.96 -0.93 3.57
N GLU A 12 16.77 -1.75 4.24
CA GLU A 12 16.83 -3.19 4.01
C GLU A 12 15.52 -3.86 4.46
N GLU A 13 15.01 -3.52 5.64
CA GLU A 13 13.75 -4.07 6.14
C GLU A 13 12.53 -3.58 5.33
N GLU A 14 12.51 -2.32 4.88
CA GLU A 14 11.47 -1.82 3.95
C GLU A 14 11.46 -2.64 2.66
N SER A 15 12.63 -2.94 2.10
CA SER A 15 12.76 -3.70 0.85
C SER A 15 12.32 -5.14 1.04
N LEU A 16 12.78 -5.79 2.12
CA LEU A 16 12.39 -7.16 2.47
C LEU A 16 10.88 -7.27 2.69
N LEU A 17 10.27 -6.29 3.37
CA LEU A 17 8.82 -6.28 3.57
C LEU A 17 8.05 -6.18 2.24
N VAL A 18 8.52 -5.33 1.32
CA VAL A 18 7.92 -5.21 -0.02
C VAL A 18 8.05 -6.51 -0.80
N GLU A 19 9.23 -7.16 -0.77
CA GLU A 19 9.45 -8.46 -1.41
C GLU A 19 8.47 -9.52 -0.89
N VAL A 20 8.38 -9.68 0.43
CA VAL A 20 7.47 -10.66 1.06
C VAL A 20 6.00 -10.38 0.69
N LEU A 21 5.57 -9.11 0.66
CA LEU A 21 4.20 -8.75 0.29
C LEU A 21 3.89 -9.07 -1.18
N LEU A 22 4.88 -8.94 -2.07
CA LEU A 22 4.75 -9.28 -3.49
C LEU A 22 4.74 -10.80 -3.70
N GLU A 23 5.64 -11.54 -3.05
CA GLU A 23 5.70 -13.00 -3.14
C GLU A 23 4.42 -13.70 -2.67
N GLN A 24 3.75 -13.10 -1.68
CA GLN A 24 2.52 -13.64 -1.09
C GLN A 24 1.24 -13.06 -1.71
N SER A 25 1.35 -12.24 -2.76
CA SER A 25 0.23 -11.54 -3.41
C SER A 25 -0.63 -10.66 -2.50
N TYR A 26 -0.09 -10.25 -1.35
CA TYR A 26 -0.78 -9.32 -0.43
C TYR A 26 -0.64 -7.86 -0.85
N ALA A 27 0.35 -7.53 -1.69
CA ALA A 27 0.61 -6.15 -2.11
C ALA A 27 -0.62 -5.50 -2.78
N ILE A 28 -1.29 -6.22 -3.69
CA ILE A 28 -2.47 -5.72 -4.40
C ILE A 28 -3.66 -5.53 -3.44
N GLU A 29 -3.86 -6.44 -2.50
CA GLU A 29 -4.94 -6.37 -1.51
C GLU A 29 -4.77 -5.18 -0.58
N VAL A 30 -3.53 -4.94 -0.12
CA VAL A 30 -3.21 -3.77 0.73
C VAL A 30 -3.46 -2.47 -0.02
N VAL A 31 -3.03 -2.35 -1.28
CA VAL A 31 -3.26 -1.15 -2.08
C VAL A 31 -4.74 -0.93 -2.36
N CYS A 32 -5.48 -1.98 -2.72
CA CYS A 32 -6.92 -1.92 -2.97
C CYS A 32 -7.72 -1.51 -1.72
N SER A 33 -7.36 -2.06 -0.56
CA SER A 33 -7.94 -1.69 0.73
C SER A 33 -7.70 -0.22 1.05
N GLN A 34 -6.47 0.28 0.84
CA GLN A 34 -6.15 1.69 1.04
C GLN A 34 -6.95 2.61 0.10
N ILE A 35 -7.11 2.26 -1.18
CA ILE A 35 -7.94 3.02 -2.12
C ILE A 35 -9.39 3.03 -1.64
N SER A 36 -9.93 1.87 -1.30
CA SER A 36 -11.32 1.71 -0.82
C SER A 36 -11.61 2.54 0.43
N ASP A 37 -10.67 2.60 1.38
CA ASP A 37 -10.80 3.41 2.59
C ASP A 37 -10.82 4.91 2.28
N VAL A 38 -10.06 5.35 1.28
CA VAL A 38 -10.05 6.74 0.85
C VAL A 38 -11.36 7.09 0.14
N GLU A 39 -11.81 6.25 -0.79
CA GLU A 39 -13.05 6.46 -1.55
C GLU A 39 -14.30 6.45 -0.67
N LYS A 40 -14.30 5.65 0.41
CA LYS A 40 -15.38 5.60 1.40
C LYS A 40 -15.32 6.73 2.43
N GLY A 41 -14.28 7.57 2.41
CA GLY A 41 -14.07 8.62 3.40
C GLY A 41 -13.61 8.13 4.77
N ASN A 42 -13.22 6.86 4.90
CA ASN A 42 -12.63 6.29 6.13
C ASN A 42 -11.21 6.84 6.38
N LYS A 43 -10.53 7.28 5.32
CA LYS A 43 -9.17 7.82 5.38
C LYS A 43 -9.03 9.05 4.49
N SER A 44 -8.50 10.14 5.06
CA SER A 44 -8.18 11.35 4.30
C SER A 44 -6.72 11.31 3.86
N VAL A 45 -6.49 11.38 2.55
CA VAL A 45 -5.17 11.53 1.93
C VAL A 45 -5.24 12.63 0.88
N ASP A 46 -4.09 13.24 0.58
CA ASP A 46 -4.04 14.22 -0.51
C ASP A 46 -4.31 13.57 -1.88
N GLU A 47 -4.74 14.39 -2.84
CA GLU A 47 -5.07 13.94 -4.20
C GLU A 47 -3.86 13.32 -4.92
N ALA A 48 -2.65 13.75 -4.59
CA ALA A 48 -1.43 13.21 -5.19
C ALA A 48 -1.17 11.77 -4.72
N LYS A 49 -1.50 11.45 -3.47
CA LYS A 49 -1.32 10.13 -2.87
C LYS A 49 -2.33 9.13 -3.42
N ILE A 50 -3.60 9.51 -3.59
CA ILE A 50 -4.58 8.62 -4.22
C ILE A 50 -4.23 8.34 -5.69
N LYS A 51 -3.75 9.35 -6.44
CA LYS A 51 -3.22 9.17 -7.79
C LYS A 51 -2.06 8.17 -7.84
N LYS A 52 -1.13 8.24 -6.89
CA LYS A 52 -0.01 7.28 -6.78
C LYS A 52 -0.50 5.87 -6.42
N LEU A 53 -1.49 5.74 -5.53
CA LEU A 53 -2.08 4.45 -5.17
C LEU A 53 -2.75 3.78 -6.38
N ASN A 54 -3.55 4.52 -7.15
CA ASN A 54 -4.18 4.01 -8.37
C ASN A 54 -3.14 3.57 -9.41
N ALA A 55 -2.12 4.40 -9.65
CA ALA A 55 -1.03 4.03 -10.56
C ALA A 55 -0.24 2.80 -10.09
N LEU A 56 -0.08 2.62 -8.77
CA LEU A 56 0.55 1.44 -8.19
C LEU A 56 -0.32 0.20 -8.37
N TYR A 57 -1.63 0.30 -8.12
CA TYR A 57 -2.58 -0.78 -8.35
C TYR A 57 -2.53 -1.29 -9.80
N ASP A 58 -2.57 -0.38 -10.77
CA ASP A 58 -2.48 -0.73 -12.20
C ASP A 58 -1.19 -1.48 -12.54
N ARG A 59 -0.08 -1.14 -11.88
CA ARG A 59 1.21 -1.80 -12.07
C ARG A 59 1.23 -3.21 -11.47
N LEU A 60 0.65 -3.39 -10.29
CA LEU A 60 0.56 -4.70 -9.63
C LEU A 60 -0.31 -5.65 -10.46
N VAL A 61 -1.48 -5.19 -10.91
CA VAL A 61 -2.38 -5.95 -11.81
C VAL A 61 -1.65 -6.38 -13.09
N LYS A 62 -0.91 -5.46 -13.73
CA LYS A 62 -0.15 -5.77 -14.96
C LYS A 62 1.00 -6.74 -14.72
N ALA A 63 1.62 -6.70 -13.55
CA ALA A 63 2.72 -7.59 -13.18
C ALA A 63 2.24 -8.98 -12.76
N GLY A 64 0.94 -9.16 -12.47
CA GLY A 64 0.39 -10.44 -12.02
C GLY A 64 0.88 -10.84 -10.63
N VAL A 65 1.22 -9.85 -9.79
CA VAL A 65 1.67 -10.01 -8.40
C VAL A 65 0.58 -9.61 -7.42
#